data_AF-A0A2V8P0K2-F1
#
_entry.id   AF-A0A2V8P0K2-F1
#
_cell.length_a   1.000
_cell.length_b   1.000
_cell.length_c   1.000
_cell.angle_alpha   90.00
_cell.angle_beta   90.00
_cell.angle_gamma   90.00
#
_symmetry.space_group_name_H-M   'P 1'
#
loop_
_entity.id
_entity.type
_entity.pdbx_description
1 polymer ?
#
loop_
_entity_poly.entity_id
_entity_poly.type
_entity_poly.pdbx_seq_one_letter_code
_entity_poly.pdbx_strand_id
1 'polypeptide(L)' 'MLEITDAREIYEEHVKQMPRAERLRLVELIVREMAISEKPGGERSLLELEGLGAEIWRGIDAQEYVNNLRGG' A
#
# COMPACT_ATOMS: atom_id res chain seq x y z
N MET A 1 33.09 5.91 -5.26
CA MET A 1 31.71 6.10 -4.79
C MET A 1 30.90 6.38 -6.04
N LEU A 2 30.07 5.44 -6.51
CA LEU A 2 29.28 5.66 -7.73
C LEU A 2 28.09 6.54 -7.33
N GLU A 3 28.12 7.82 -7.71
CA GLU A 3 26.93 8.66 -7.66
C GLU A 3 26.02 8.28 -8.83
N ILE A 4 25.22 7.25 -8.64
CA ILE A 4 24.24 6.87 -9.64
C ILE A 4 23.07 7.86 -9.54
N THR A 5 23.00 8.78 -10.49
CA THR A 5 22.07 9.92 -10.46
C THR A 5 20.93 9.80 -11.48
N ASP A 6 20.99 8.84 -12.41
CA ASP A 6 19.98 8.66 -13.46
C ASP A 6 19.33 7.26 -13.41
N ALA A 7 18.01 7.23 -13.21
CA ALA A 7 17.23 5.98 -13.16
C ALA A 7 17.25 5.21 -14.50
N ARG A 8 17.41 5.89 -15.63
CA ARG A 8 17.49 5.28 -16.95
C ARG A 8 18.82 4.55 -17.14
N GLU A 9 19.92 5.10 -16.63
CA GLU A 9 21.23 4.46 -16.67
C GLU A 9 21.20 3.15 -15.87
N ILE A 10 20.69 3.18 -14.63
CA ILE A 10 20.45 1.98 -13.80
C ILE A 10 19.61 0.95 -14.56
N TYR A 11 18.55 1.43 -15.21
CA TYR A 11 17.66 0.55 -15.94
C TYR A 11 18.38 -0.17 -17.08
N GLU A 12 19.12 0.56 -17.91
CA GLU A 12 19.85 0.00 -19.05
C GLU A 12 21.00 -0.92 -18.62
N GLU A 13 21.79 -0.53 -17.62
CA GLU A 13 22.98 -1.28 -17.20
C GLU A 13 22.65 -2.51 -16.34
N HIS A 14 21.61 -2.43 -15.50
CA HIS A 14 21.37 -3.42 -14.46
C HIS A 14 20.00 -4.08 -14.55
N VAL A 15 18.93 -3.32 -14.81
CA VAL A 15 17.55 -3.87 -14.72
C VAL A 15 17.14 -4.59 -16.00
N LYS A 16 17.48 -4.06 -17.17
CA LYS A 16 17.03 -4.56 -18.48
C LYS A 16 17.48 -5.98 -18.77
N GLN A 17 18.67 -6.35 -18.29
CA GLN A 17 19.25 -7.69 -18.48
C GLN A 17 18.66 -8.74 -17.51
N MET A 18 17.92 -8.32 -16.49
CA MET A 18 17.33 -9.23 -15.51
C MET A 18 16.18 -10.05 -16.12
N PRO A 19 16.02 -11.32 -15.69
CA PRO A 19 14.84 -12.10 -15.98
C PRO A 19 13.56 -11.35 -15.58
N ARG A 20 12.46 -11.56 -16.33
CA ARG A 20 11.18 -10.88 -16.07
C ARG A 20 10.71 -11.02 -14.62
N ALA A 21 10.90 -12.20 -14.02
CA ALA A 21 10.51 -12.45 -12.63
C ALA A 21 11.27 -11.55 -11.64
N GLU A 22 12.58 -11.38 -11.83
CA GLU A 22 13.41 -10.53 -10.97
C GLU A 22 13.09 -9.03 -11.15
N ARG A 23 12.80 -8.59 -12.38
CA ARG A 23 12.31 -7.22 -12.61
C ARG A 23 11.00 -6.94 -11.86
N LEU A 24 10.07 -7.90 -11.84
CA LEU A 24 8.83 -7.77 -11.08
C LEU A 24 9.07 -7.73 -9.57
N ARG A 25 9.99 -8.56 -9.05
CA ARG A 25 10.41 -8.50 -7.64
C ARG A 25 11.03 -7.16 -7.27
N LEU A 26 11.86 -6.60 -8.14
CA LEU A 26 12.46 -5.28 -7.92
C LEU A 26 11.40 -4.19 -7.83
N VAL A 27 10.40 -4.19 -8.73
CA VAL A 27 9.26 -3.27 -8.66
C VAL A 27 8.51 -3.42 -7.34
N GLU A 28 8.23 -4.65 -6.91
CA GLU A 28 7.55 -4.91 -5.64
C GLU A 28 8.33 -4.34 -4.44
N LEU A 29 9.65 -4.52 -4.40
CA LEU A 29 10.50 -3.99 -3.34
C LEU A 29 10.44 -2.46 -3.28
N ILE A 30 10.58 -1.80 -4.44
CA ILE A 30 10.52 -0.33 -4.53
C ILE A 30 9.16 0.19 -4.06
N VAL A 31 8.05 -0.42 -4.52
CA VAL A 31 6.70 -0.01 -4.11
C VAL A 31 6.50 -0.20 -2.60
N ARG A 32 6.96 -1.32 -2.03
CA ARG A 32 6.85 -1.57 -0.59
C ARG A 32 7.66 -0.56 0.22
N GLU A 33 8.87 -0.23 -0.21
CA GLU A 33 9.72 0.78 0.44
C GLU A 33 9.07 2.17 0.42
N MET A 34 8.53 2.57 -0.73
CA MET A 34 7.85 3.85 -0.89
C MET A 34 6.57 3.92 -0.04
N ALA A 35 5.79 2.84 0.02
CA ALA A 35 4.60 2.74 0.86
C ALA A 35 4.90 2.81 2.37
N ILE A 36 6.11 2.39 2.79
CA ILE A 36 6.56 2.50 4.19
C ILE A 36 7.07 3.91 4.49
N SER A 37 7.67 4.57 3.50
CA SER A 37 8.19 5.94 3.59
C SER A 37 7.07 6.99 3.63
N GLU A 38 5.87 6.67 3.17
CA GLU A 38 4.65 7.43 3.40
C GLU A 38 4.07 7.20 4.82
N LYS A 39 4.90 7.23 5.87
CA LYS A 39 4.37 7.64 7.17
C LYS A 39 4.18 9.14 7.12
N PRO A 40 2.93 9.67 7.15
CA PRO A 40 2.76 11.07 7.49
C PRO A 40 3.40 11.24 8.86
N GLY A 41 4.36 12.15 8.99
CA GLY A 41 5.02 12.48 10.25
C GLY A 41 4.07 13.21 11.20
N GLY A 42 2.95 12.58 11.56
CA GLY A 42 1.94 13.08 12.47
C GLY A 42 1.22 11.94 13.17
N GLU A 43 0.70 12.20 14.37
CA GLU A 43 -0.24 11.30 15.03
C GLU A 43 -1.43 11.08 14.10
N ARG A 44 -1.54 9.89 13.52
CA ARG A 44 -2.70 9.53 12.68
C ARG A 44 -3.94 9.56 13.55
N SER A 45 -4.92 10.34 13.14
CA SER A 45 -6.18 10.41 13.87
C SER A 45 -7.09 9.26 13.45
N LEU A 46 -7.78 8.64 14.40
CA LEU A 46 -8.85 7.68 14.08
C LEU A 46 -9.95 8.32 13.22
N LEU A 47 -10.07 9.65 13.22
CA LEU A 47 -11.00 10.40 12.38
C LEU A 47 -10.68 10.28 10.87
N GLU A 48 -9.45 9.91 10.50
CA GLU A 48 -9.11 9.64 9.09
C GLU A 48 -9.86 8.44 8.51
N LEU A 49 -10.38 7.56 9.38
CA LEU A 49 -11.15 6.38 9.00
C LEU A 49 -12.67 6.64 9.01
N GLU A 50 -13.11 7.81 9.44
CA GLU A 50 -14.52 8.17 9.49
C GLU A 50 -15.11 8.18 8.07
N GLY A 51 -16.24 7.51 7.89
CA GLY A 51 -16.96 7.51 6.61
C GLY A 51 -16.42 6.58 5.53
N LEU A 52 -15.19 6.04 5.64
CA LEU A 52 -14.63 5.12 4.63
C LEU A 52 -15.46 3.84 4.43
N GLY A 53 -16.22 3.42 5.45
CA GLY A 53 -17.13 2.29 5.37
C GLY A 53 -18.55 2.61 4.90
N ALA A 54 -18.92 3.89 4.74
CA ALA A 54 -20.34 4.29 4.62
C ALA A 54 -21.06 3.64 3.43
N GLU A 55 -20.38 3.48 2.29
CA GLU A 55 -20.95 2.83 1.11
C GLU A 55 -21.12 1.32 1.28
N ILE A 56 -20.18 0.68 2.00
CA ILE A 56 -20.19 -0.76 2.28
C ILE A 56 -21.34 -1.10 3.25
N TRP A 57 -21.56 -0.24 4.25
CA TRP A 57 -22.60 -0.40 5.26
C TRP A 57 -23.96 0.17 4.85
N ARG A 58 -24.09 0.72 3.63
CA ARG A 58 -25.33 1.35 3.18
C ARG A 58 -26.46 0.34 3.10
N GLY A 59 -27.48 0.55 3.91
CA GLY A 59 -28.66 -0.34 3.99
C GLY A 59 -28.44 -1.60 4.83
N ILE A 60 -27.29 -1.73 5.51
CA ILE A 60 -27.04 -2.78 6.51
C ILE A 60 -27.30 -2.18 7.89
N ASP A 61 -28.17 -2.80 8.67
CA ASP A 61 -28.29 -2.47 10.10
C ASP A 61 -27.05 -3.01 10.83
N ALA A 62 -26.18 -2.08 11.23
CA ALA A 62 -24.93 -2.42 11.90
C ALA A 62 -25.17 -3.13 13.24
N GLN A 63 -26.25 -2.79 13.95
CA GLN A 63 -26.56 -3.38 15.24
C GLN A 63 -27.11 -4.80 15.08
N GLU A 64 -27.96 -5.03 14.09
CA GLU A 64 -28.44 -6.37 13.72
C GLU A 64 -27.28 -7.28 13.30
N TYR A 65 -26.37 -6.76 12.45
CA TYR A 65 -25.18 -7.50 12.03
C TYR A 65 -24.33 -7.94 13.23
N VAL A 66 -24.11 -7.05 14.20
CA VAL A 66 -23.36 -7.36 15.42
C VAL A 66 -24.10 -8.37 16.31
N ASN A 67 -25.41 -8.28 16.41
CA ASN A 67 -26.21 -9.23 17.20
C ASN A 67 -26.10 -10.65 16.61
N ASN A 68 -26.16 -10.78 15.28
CA ASN A 68 -25.98 -12.06 14.58
C ASN A 68 -24.59 -12.66 14.84
N LEU A 69 -23.54 -11.83 14.91
CA LEU A 69 -22.18 -12.29 15.23
C LEU A 69 -21.99 -12.70 16.68
N ARG A 70 -22.75 -12.13 17.62
CA ARG A 70 -22.70 -12.49 19.03
C ARG A 70 -23.47 -13.77 19.37
N GLY A 71 -24.04 -14.41 18.35
CA GLY A 71 -24.83 -15.64 18.48
C GLY A 71 -26.17 -15.34 19.13
N GLY A 72 -27.06 -14.67 18.38
CA GLY A 72 -28.37 -14.20 18.85
C GLY A 72 -29.14 -15.18 19.73
#